data_AF-A0A452YX26-F1
#
_entry.id   AF-A0A452YX26-F1
#
_cell.length_a   1.000
_cell.length_b   1.000
_cell.length_c   1.000
_cell.angle_alpha   90.00
_cell.angle_beta   90.00
_cell.angle_gamma   90.00
#
_symmetry.space_group_name_H-M   'P 1'
#
loop_
_entity.id
_entity.type
_entity.pdbx_description
1 polymer ?
#
loop_
_entity_poly.entity_id
_entity_poly.type
_entity_poly.pdbx_seq_one_letter_code
_entity_poly.pdbx_strand_id
1 'polypeptide(L)'
;SIADAVEGRVNVTCSNGLMLRCSLRKYPTSSLVSDCITAMAEGLQMCFYSHFVSLLWGDNDPACLCSSSHVDSEWESFSYEISKACTKYERILPTKSSTSSSTAWDFLIDSKYHAQYCKRSPISGTSFLPMSYGTSSIGFPSFLQDEHSSDAAFYIRLMRETLDTLHALYENLKLNVLRKQDLGCLASLLCRVASSLGESSYVDYYCRDFPHNLVDFHSLASATALKTPPCLFRWFENCLHHGCHLSNLDDIPALMCKQKGSAVSWGRKVVSFYSLLLGAERQGSNLSSGVYCEVANGSARNTEELAVLAMVAEKFGRQQLDLLPIGVSLVLRHALDKCRESPPDDWPAPAYVLVGREDLATAKMGSARKETGFGNNDNLTSISVPYMLHLQPVTVPTASDVPTSEVLNSEDTDAVYRSVEDGMEHIFTSTTQLRYGRDLRLNEVRRLLCSARPVAIQTSTNPTASDQDLQQQQLWNFAQRTTALPFGRGAFTLATTYTLLTE
;
A
#
# COMPACT_ATOMS: atom_id res chain seq x y z
N SER A 1 -25.32 35.03 12.19
CA SER A 1 -25.77 34.25 11.01
C SER A 1 -24.83 33.09 10.77
N ILE A 2 -25.25 32.09 9.99
CA ILE A 2 -24.44 30.91 9.65
C ILE A 2 -24.08 30.99 8.17
N ALA A 3 -22.79 30.94 7.82
CA ALA A 3 -22.30 31.11 6.44
C ALA A 3 -21.10 30.20 6.13
N ASP A 4 -20.75 30.10 4.84
CA ASP A 4 -19.54 29.44 4.30
C ASP A 4 -19.31 27.99 4.76
N ALA A 5 -20.28 27.10 4.56
CA ALA A 5 -20.12 25.69 4.90
C ALA A 5 -19.15 24.98 3.94
N VAL A 6 -18.00 24.52 4.46
CA VAL A 6 -16.99 23.75 3.70
C VAL A 6 -16.42 22.65 4.61
N GLU A 7 -16.47 21.40 4.15
CA GLU A 7 -15.86 20.22 4.81
C GLU A 7 -16.16 20.08 6.31
N GLY A 8 -17.42 20.29 6.71
CA GLY A 8 -17.83 20.18 8.13
C GLY A 8 -17.40 21.36 9.00
N ARG A 9 -16.88 22.44 8.40
CA ARG A 9 -16.63 23.70 9.08
C ARG A 9 -17.62 24.75 8.61
N VAL A 10 -18.02 25.62 9.53
CA VAL A 10 -19.05 26.64 9.28
C VAL A 10 -18.67 27.94 9.99
N ASN A 11 -18.93 29.08 9.35
CA ASN A 11 -18.76 30.40 9.96
C ASN A 11 -20.02 30.75 10.75
N VAL A 12 -19.86 31.03 12.04
CA VAL A 12 -20.89 31.59 12.89
C VAL A 12 -20.55 33.04 13.14
N THR A 13 -21.37 33.94 12.61
CA THR A 13 -21.25 35.38 12.88
C THR A 13 -22.10 35.73 14.08
N CYS A 14 -21.45 36.20 15.14
CA CYS A 14 -22.09 36.65 16.37
C CYS A 14 -22.70 38.04 16.16
N SER A 15 -23.64 38.43 17.04
CA SER A 15 -24.31 39.73 16.98
C SER A 15 -23.36 40.94 17.16
N ASN A 16 -22.16 40.72 17.69
CA ASN A 16 -21.10 41.72 17.82
C ASN A 16 -20.19 41.84 16.57
N GLY A 17 -20.51 41.16 15.47
CA GLY A 17 -19.73 41.18 14.23
C GLY A 17 -18.51 40.25 14.21
N LEU A 18 -18.22 39.53 15.32
CA LEU A 18 -17.17 38.52 15.33
C LEU A 18 -17.59 37.30 14.50
N MET A 19 -16.69 36.84 13.62
CA MET A 19 -16.88 35.60 12.85
C MET A 19 -16.03 34.49 13.45
N LEU A 20 -16.68 33.41 13.89
CA LEU A 20 -16.02 32.22 14.44
C LEU A 20 -16.13 31.07 13.44
N ARG A 21 -14.99 30.43 13.12
CA ARG A 21 -14.98 29.19 12.33
C ARG A 21 -15.19 28.01 13.26
N CYS A 22 -16.38 27.44 13.26
CA CYS A 22 -16.73 26.26 14.06
C CYS A 22 -16.50 24.98 13.25
N SER A 23 -15.88 23.97 13.86
CA SER A 23 -15.78 22.62 13.30
C SER A 23 -16.87 21.72 13.88
N LEU A 24 -17.73 21.17 13.03
CA LEU A 24 -18.67 20.12 13.40
C LEU A 24 -17.94 18.78 13.28
N ARG A 25 -17.72 18.08 14.41
CA ARG A 25 -17.23 16.70 14.37
C ARG A 25 -18.37 15.81 13.85
N LYS A 26 -18.29 15.44 12.56
CA LYS A 26 -19.25 14.54 11.92
C LYS A 26 -18.94 13.05 12.09
N TYR A 27 -17.69 12.72 12.44
CA TYR A 27 -17.20 11.34 12.49
C TYR A 27 -16.34 11.10 13.72
N PRO A 28 -16.37 9.88 14.31
CA PRO A 28 -15.46 9.50 15.39
C PRO A 28 -14.01 9.51 14.89
N THR A 29 -13.07 9.75 15.79
CA THR A 29 -11.63 9.71 15.47
C THR A 29 -11.09 8.28 15.38
N SER A 30 -11.73 7.34 16.08
CA SER A 30 -11.44 5.91 16.00
C SER A 30 -11.93 5.31 14.67
N SER A 31 -11.02 4.70 13.91
CA SER A 31 -11.34 3.98 12.67
C SER A 31 -12.32 2.83 12.93
N LEU A 32 -12.16 2.11 14.04
CA LEU A 32 -13.05 1.00 14.40
C LEU A 32 -14.48 1.47 14.63
N VAL A 33 -14.67 2.54 15.41
CA VAL A 33 -16.02 3.09 15.67
C VAL A 33 -16.62 3.62 14.38
N SER A 34 -15.83 4.29 13.53
CA SER A 34 -16.28 4.74 12.21
C SER A 34 -16.74 3.56 11.34
N ASP A 35 -15.96 2.49 11.29
CA ASP A 35 -16.29 1.27 10.53
C ASP A 35 -17.56 0.61 11.06
N CYS A 36 -17.73 0.52 12.39
CA CYS A 36 -18.95 0.01 13.02
C CYS A 36 -20.19 0.84 12.68
N ILE A 37 -20.12 2.18 12.81
CA ILE A 37 -21.24 3.07 12.47
C ILE A 37 -21.59 2.96 10.98
N THR A 38 -20.58 2.86 10.11
CA THR A 38 -20.79 2.73 8.66
C THR A 38 -21.43 1.37 8.33
N ALA A 39 -20.95 0.28 8.94
CA ALA A 39 -21.56 -1.04 8.81
C ALA A 39 -23.01 -1.07 9.29
N MET A 40 -23.29 -0.37 10.40
CA MET A 40 -24.63 -0.24 10.95
C MET A 40 -25.55 0.58 10.04
N ALA A 41 -25.05 1.68 9.45
CA ALA A 41 -25.80 2.50 8.51
C ALA A 41 -26.17 1.74 7.22
N GLU A 42 -25.29 0.87 6.74
CA GLU A 42 -25.52 0.05 5.54
C GLU A 42 -26.30 -1.24 5.82
N GLY A 43 -26.24 -1.71 7.07
CA GLY A 43 -26.74 -3.01 7.49
C GLY A 43 -28.15 -2.99 8.08
N LEU A 44 -28.43 -2.05 8.99
CA LEU A 44 -29.70 -1.99 9.71
C LEU A 44 -30.82 -1.35 8.90
N GLN A 45 -32.06 -1.65 9.28
CA GLN A 45 -33.23 -0.90 8.79
C GLN A 45 -33.19 0.57 9.28
N MET A 46 -33.71 1.50 8.48
CA MET A 46 -33.65 2.94 8.76
C MET A 46 -34.26 3.34 10.13
N CYS A 47 -35.32 2.66 10.56
CA CYS A 47 -35.93 2.88 11.88
C CYS A 47 -34.99 2.49 13.03
N PHE A 48 -34.28 1.38 12.91
CA PHE A 48 -33.31 0.92 13.89
C PHE A 48 -32.06 1.79 13.89
N TYR A 49 -31.56 2.17 12.71
CA TYR A 49 -30.41 3.06 12.59
C TYR A 49 -30.68 4.44 13.17
N SER A 50 -31.83 5.06 12.87
CA SER A 50 -32.20 6.37 13.42
C SER A 50 -32.35 6.35 14.95
N HIS A 51 -32.89 5.26 15.52
CA HIS A 51 -32.93 5.04 16.97
C HIS A 51 -31.54 4.85 17.57
N PHE A 52 -30.65 4.11 16.90
CA PHE A 52 -29.27 3.95 17.35
C PHE A 52 -28.49 5.27 17.34
N VAL A 53 -28.63 6.05 16.27
CA VAL A 53 -28.06 7.39 16.08
C VAL A 53 -28.55 8.36 17.16
N SER A 54 -29.83 8.32 17.51
CA SER A 54 -30.37 9.16 18.58
C SER A 54 -29.86 8.74 19.96
N LEU A 55 -29.59 7.46 20.20
CA LEU A 55 -28.95 7.02 21.45
C LEU A 55 -27.48 7.44 21.52
N LEU A 56 -26.72 7.28 20.43
CA LEU A 56 -25.30 7.59 20.38
C LEU A 56 -25.00 9.09 20.51
N TRP A 57 -25.88 9.96 19.97
CA TRP A 57 -25.69 11.41 19.97
C TRP A 57 -26.71 12.22 20.79
N GLY A 58 -27.73 11.56 21.37
CA GLY A 58 -28.81 12.23 22.11
C GLY A 58 -28.58 12.36 23.61
N ASP A 59 -27.91 11.41 24.26
CA ASP A 59 -27.51 11.50 25.67
C ASP A 59 -26.24 12.34 25.79
N ASN A 60 -26.38 13.67 25.67
CA ASN A 60 -25.31 14.62 25.92
C ASN A 60 -25.00 14.69 27.43
N ASP A 61 -24.14 13.79 27.90
CA ASP A 61 -23.33 14.10 29.08
C ASP A 61 -22.06 14.83 28.57
N PRO A 62 -21.94 16.16 28.76
CA PRO A 62 -20.86 16.97 28.16
C PRO A 62 -19.46 16.58 28.66
N ALA A 63 -19.38 15.74 29.70
CA ALA A 63 -18.13 15.15 30.17
C ALA A 63 -17.51 14.15 29.16
N CYS A 64 -18.34 13.44 28.38
CA CYS A 64 -17.88 12.36 27.51
C CYS A 64 -17.13 12.84 26.25
N LEU A 65 -17.43 14.06 25.78
CA LEU A 65 -16.76 14.66 24.62
C LEU A 65 -15.55 15.55 24.98
N CYS A 66 -15.41 15.93 26.27
CA CYS A 66 -14.35 16.82 26.74
C CYS A 66 -13.21 16.12 27.49
N SER A 67 -13.35 14.86 27.91
CA SER A 67 -12.23 14.12 28.49
C SER A 67 -11.33 13.52 27.40
N SER A 68 -10.31 14.29 27.04
CA SER A 68 -8.98 13.84 26.55
C SER A 68 -8.93 12.85 25.38
N SER A 69 -8.65 13.36 24.18
CA SER A 69 -7.60 12.93 23.21
C SER A 69 -7.20 11.45 23.00
N HIS A 70 -7.90 10.46 23.52
CA HIS A 70 -7.49 9.05 23.48
C HIS A 70 -8.51 8.23 22.70
N VAL A 71 -8.04 7.56 21.64
CA VAL A 71 -8.82 6.67 20.77
C VAL A 71 -9.61 5.61 21.56
N ASP A 72 -9.06 5.17 22.70
CA ASP A 72 -9.68 4.17 23.58
C ASP A 72 -10.98 4.67 24.24
N SER A 73 -11.13 5.98 24.51
CA SER A 73 -12.35 6.48 25.18
C SER A 73 -13.57 6.48 24.26
N GLU A 74 -13.38 6.69 22.95
CA GLU A 74 -14.48 6.65 21.98
C GLU A 74 -15.04 5.22 21.81
N TRP A 75 -14.16 4.22 21.79
CA TRP A 75 -14.58 2.82 21.71
C TRP A 75 -15.36 2.39 22.96
N GLU A 76 -14.89 2.77 24.15
CA GLU A 76 -15.58 2.45 25.41
C GLU A 76 -16.98 3.10 25.45
N SER A 77 -17.13 4.35 25.02
CA SER A 77 -18.44 5.02 24.95
C SER A 77 -19.38 4.34 23.95
N PHE A 78 -18.88 3.98 22.76
CA PHE A 78 -19.66 3.23 21.77
C PHE A 78 -20.08 1.85 22.30
N SER A 79 -19.15 1.11 22.91
CA SER A 79 -19.42 -0.18 23.54
C SER A 79 -20.40 -0.07 24.69
N TYR A 80 -20.34 1.03 25.46
CA TYR A 80 -21.25 1.29 26.58
C TYR A 80 -22.67 1.51 26.09
N GLU A 81 -22.90 2.32 25.06
CA GLU A 81 -24.25 2.55 24.54
C GLU A 81 -24.89 1.29 23.96
N ILE A 82 -24.11 0.44 23.27
CA ILE A 82 -24.60 -0.87 22.81
C ILE A 82 -24.89 -1.79 24.01
N SER A 83 -24.01 -1.83 25.01
CA SER A 83 -24.23 -2.63 26.22
C SER A 83 -25.42 -2.12 27.05
N LYS A 84 -25.68 -0.82 27.05
CA LYS A 84 -26.85 -0.19 27.66
C LYS A 84 -28.13 -0.55 26.92
N ALA A 85 -28.08 -0.66 25.59
CA ALA A 85 -29.19 -1.19 24.81
C ALA A 85 -29.44 -2.69 25.10
N CYS A 86 -28.41 -3.48 25.46
CA CYS A 86 -28.58 -4.86 25.95
C CYS A 86 -29.22 -4.87 27.35
N THR A 87 -28.74 -4.01 28.26
CA THR A 87 -29.15 -3.98 29.67
C THR A 87 -30.42 -3.17 29.95
N LYS A 88 -30.90 -2.31 29.06
CA LYS A 88 -32.24 -1.70 29.18
C LYS A 88 -33.37 -2.74 29.23
N TYR A 89 -33.07 -3.99 28.91
CA TYR A 89 -33.93 -5.16 29.11
C TYR A 89 -33.52 -6.05 30.31
N GLU A 90 -32.30 -5.92 30.83
CA GLU A 90 -31.85 -6.61 32.04
C GLU A 90 -32.14 -5.77 33.30
N ARG A 91 -32.90 -6.31 34.25
CA ARG A 91 -33.10 -5.66 35.56
C ARG A 91 -31.75 -5.36 36.21
N ILE A 92 -31.52 -4.07 36.47
CA ILE A 92 -30.38 -3.51 37.20
C ILE A 92 -30.21 -4.25 38.54
N LEU A 93 -29.08 -4.95 38.72
CA LEU A 93 -28.55 -5.20 40.06
C LEU A 93 -27.41 -4.21 40.31
N PRO A 94 -27.46 -3.39 41.36
CA PRO A 94 -26.39 -2.45 41.66
C PRO A 94 -25.12 -3.21 42.06
N THR A 95 -24.06 -3.09 41.26
CA THR A 95 -22.72 -3.53 41.63
C THR A 95 -22.21 -2.65 42.76
N LYS A 96 -22.12 -3.22 43.96
CA LYS A 96 -21.50 -2.58 45.12
C LYS A 96 -20.05 -2.25 44.80
N SER A 97 -19.68 -0.98 44.93
CA SER A 97 -18.28 -0.55 44.94
C SER A 97 -17.59 -1.14 46.17
N SER A 98 -16.63 -2.06 45.96
CA SER A 98 -15.71 -2.48 47.01
C SER A 98 -14.67 -1.37 47.21
N THR A 99 -14.83 -0.60 48.27
CA THR A 99 -13.80 0.31 48.76
C THR A 99 -12.72 -0.52 49.45
N SER A 100 -11.59 -0.73 48.79
CA SER A 100 -10.36 -1.15 49.48
C SER A 100 -9.29 -0.09 49.25
N SER A 101 -8.64 0.31 50.35
CA SER A 101 -7.45 1.14 50.34
C SER A 101 -6.30 0.36 49.69
N SER A 102 -6.02 0.63 48.43
CA SER A 102 -5.00 -0.08 47.66
C SER A 102 -3.65 0.66 47.75
N THR A 103 -2.55 -0.07 47.94
CA THR A 103 -1.21 0.50 47.82
C THR A 103 -0.98 0.93 46.36
N ALA A 104 0.02 1.79 46.08
CA ALA A 104 0.33 2.18 44.70
C ALA A 104 0.63 0.97 43.78
N TRP A 105 1.09 -0.14 44.36
CA TRP A 105 1.33 -1.40 43.65
C TRP A 105 0.03 -2.15 43.32
N ASP A 106 -0.89 -2.24 44.28
CA ASP A 106 -2.22 -2.82 44.06
C ASP A 106 -2.99 -1.99 43.01
N PHE A 107 -2.93 -0.65 43.10
CA PHE A 107 -3.49 0.23 42.08
C PHE A 107 -2.87 0.01 40.69
N LEU A 108 -1.55 -0.25 40.61
CA LEU A 108 -0.89 -0.54 39.34
C LEU A 108 -1.33 -1.90 38.78
N ILE A 109 -1.39 -2.95 39.60
CA ILE A 109 -1.85 -4.29 39.18
C ILE A 109 -3.32 -4.25 38.73
N ASP A 110 -4.16 -3.54 39.47
CA ASP A 110 -5.58 -3.36 39.17
C ASP A 110 -5.83 -2.33 38.06
N SER A 111 -4.78 -1.63 37.58
CA SER A 111 -4.92 -0.60 36.56
C SER A 111 -5.33 -1.20 35.21
N LYS A 112 -6.19 -0.48 34.49
CA LYS A 112 -6.56 -0.82 33.10
C LYS A 112 -5.33 -0.95 32.19
N TYR A 113 -4.30 -0.14 32.44
CA TYR A 113 -3.05 -0.18 31.68
C TYR A 113 -2.29 -1.49 31.88
N HIS A 114 -2.17 -1.97 33.13
CA HIS A 114 -1.50 -3.24 33.42
C HIS A 114 -2.28 -4.43 32.82
N ALA A 115 -3.61 -4.43 32.95
CA ALA A 115 -4.45 -5.45 32.32
C ALA A 115 -4.28 -5.46 30.78
N GLN A 116 -4.24 -4.29 30.13
CA GLN A 116 -3.99 -4.19 28.69
C GLN A 116 -2.56 -4.60 28.31
N TYR A 117 -1.55 -4.24 29.12
CA TYR A 117 -0.17 -4.63 28.92
C TYR A 117 0.01 -6.16 28.96
N CYS A 118 -0.59 -6.81 29.95
CA CYS A 118 -0.58 -8.27 30.07
C CYS A 118 -1.30 -8.98 28.90
N LYS A 119 -2.36 -8.37 28.35
CA LYS A 119 -3.05 -8.89 27.14
C LYS A 119 -2.27 -8.66 25.84
N ARG A 120 -1.49 -7.58 25.75
CA ARG A 120 -0.75 -7.18 24.53
C ARG A 120 0.64 -7.77 24.43
N SER A 121 1.22 -8.22 25.53
CA SER A 121 2.60 -8.72 25.57
C SER A 121 2.69 -10.16 25.05
N PRO A 122 3.36 -10.41 23.90
CA PRO A 122 3.53 -11.75 23.35
C PRO A 122 4.67 -12.51 24.04
N ILE A 123 4.88 -12.31 25.34
CA ILE A 123 5.94 -13.00 26.08
C ILE A 123 5.44 -14.41 26.40
N SER A 124 5.53 -15.28 25.41
CA SER A 124 5.39 -16.73 25.53
C SER A 124 6.56 -17.38 26.30
N GLY A 125 7.34 -16.62 27.08
CA GLY A 125 8.58 -17.07 27.73
C GLY A 125 8.76 -16.70 29.21
N THR A 126 7.89 -15.89 29.81
CA THR A 126 7.85 -15.65 31.26
C THR A 126 6.40 -15.64 31.69
N SER A 127 5.92 -16.79 32.15
CA SER A 127 4.62 -16.92 32.80
C SER A 127 4.62 -16.12 34.10
N PHE A 128 4.26 -14.85 34.04
CA PHE A 128 3.59 -14.24 35.19
C PHE A 128 2.15 -14.72 35.07
N LEU A 129 1.85 -15.83 35.75
CA LEU A 129 0.48 -16.20 36.04
C LEU A 129 -0.23 -14.94 36.56
N PRO A 130 -1.37 -14.53 35.99
CA PRO A 130 -2.20 -13.56 36.67
C PRO A 130 -2.58 -14.22 38.00
N MET A 131 -2.07 -13.65 39.10
CA MET A 131 -2.51 -14.02 40.43
C MET A 131 -3.98 -13.61 40.49
N SER A 132 -4.86 -14.60 40.29
CA SER A 132 -6.30 -14.42 40.32
C SER A 132 -6.69 -14.08 41.75
N TYR A 133 -6.71 -12.79 42.08
CA TYR A 133 -7.48 -12.29 43.20
C TYR A 133 -8.93 -12.22 42.73
N GLY A 134 -9.77 -13.03 43.37
CA GLY A 134 -11.07 -13.42 42.86
C GLY A 134 -11.90 -12.27 42.30
N THR A 135 -12.19 -12.34 41.01
CA THR A 135 -13.27 -11.58 40.40
C THR A 135 -14.56 -12.35 40.62
N SER A 136 -15.47 -11.71 41.34
CA SER A 136 -16.84 -12.16 41.53
C SER A 136 -17.48 -12.55 40.20
N SER A 137 -17.95 -13.79 40.12
CA SER A 137 -18.85 -14.29 39.08
C SER A 137 -19.99 -13.28 38.86
N ILE A 138 -19.94 -12.55 37.74
CA ILE A 138 -21.11 -11.84 37.23
C ILE A 138 -21.86 -12.88 36.40
N GLY A 139 -22.75 -13.62 37.08
CA GLY A 139 -23.73 -14.44 36.38
C GLY A 139 -24.62 -13.54 35.55
N PHE A 140 -24.49 -13.61 34.22
CA PHE A 140 -25.44 -13.00 33.31
C PHE A 140 -26.71 -13.86 33.29
N PRO A 141 -27.87 -13.35 33.71
CA PRO A 141 -29.11 -14.09 33.57
C PRO A 141 -29.46 -14.17 32.09
N SER A 142 -29.64 -15.38 31.56
CA SER A 142 -30.22 -15.60 30.24
C SER A 142 -31.64 -15.01 30.18
N PHE A 143 -32.01 -14.49 29.01
CA PHE A 143 -33.38 -14.06 28.67
C PHE A 143 -34.42 -15.05 29.23
N LEU A 144 -35.13 -14.66 30.28
CA LEU A 144 -36.36 -15.32 30.66
C LEU A 144 -37.48 -14.70 29.82
N GLN A 145 -38.10 -15.53 28.98
CA GLN A 145 -39.20 -15.18 28.10
C GLN A 145 -40.33 -14.49 28.87
N ASP A 146 -40.50 -13.19 28.62
CA ASP A 146 -41.77 -12.49 28.80
C ASP A 146 -42.05 -11.74 27.49
N GLU A 147 -42.59 -12.46 26.50
CA GLU A 147 -42.82 -12.01 25.11
C GLU A 147 -43.94 -10.96 24.95
N HIS A 148 -44.37 -10.28 26.02
CA HIS A 148 -45.61 -9.50 26.02
C HIS A 148 -45.45 -7.98 26.13
N SER A 149 -44.30 -7.41 25.75
CA SER A 149 -44.17 -5.97 25.48
C SER A 149 -43.66 -5.69 24.06
N SER A 150 -44.32 -4.78 23.34
CA SER A 150 -43.93 -4.36 21.97
C SER A 150 -42.50 -3.84 21.90
N ASP A 151 -42.02 -3.25 23.00
CA ASP A 151 -40.69 -2.64 23.10
C ASP A 151 -39.60 -3.71 23.18
N ALA A 152 -39.85 -4.84 23.86
CA ALA A 152 -38.91 -5.96 23.91
C ALA A 152 -38.64 -6.56 22.52
N ALA A 153 -39.71 -6.78 21.75
CA ALA A 153 -39.60 -7.31 20.38
C ALA A 153 -38.79 -6.37 19.47
N PHE A 154 -38.93 -5.04 19.64
CA PHE A 154 -38.15 -4.04 18.92
C PHE A 154 -36.65 -4.14 19.26
N TYR A 155 -36.28 -4.18 20.54
CA TYR A 155 -34.88 -4.25 20.96
C TYR A 155 -34.23 -5.59 20.60
N ILE A 156 -34.93 -6.72 20.72
CA ILE A 156 -34.42 -8.04 20.30
C ILE A 156 -34.09 -8.02 18.80
N ARG A 157 -34.98 -7.45 17.98
CA ARG A 157 -34.76 -7.37 16.53
C ARG A 157 -33.62 -6.40 16.16
N LEU A 158 -33.56 -5.24 16.82
CA LEU A 158 -32.44 -4.31 16.70
C LEU A 158 -31.11 -4.99 17.02
N MET A 159 -31.06 -5.75 18.11
CA MET A 159 -29.84 -6.45 18.54
C MET A 159 -29.45 -7.59 17.60
N ARG A 160 -30.42 -8.33 17.07
CA ARG A 160 -30.16 -9.37 16.07
C ARG A 160 -29.58 -8.79 14.79
N GLU A 161 -30.14 -7.70 14.27
CA GLU A 161 -29.58 -7.00 13.10
C GLU A 161 -28.21 -6.39 13.41
N THR A 162 -28.02 -5.85 14.62
CA THR A 162 -26.71 -5.33 15.07
C THR A 162 -25.67 -6.44 15.13
N LEU A 163 -26.02 -7.62 15.66
CA LEU A 163 -25.14 -8.79 15.70
C LEU A 163 -24.75 -9.23 14.29
N ASP A 164 -25.72 -9.46 13.40
CA ASP A 164 -25.47 -9.93 12.03
C ASP A 164 -24.60 -8.91 11.24
N THR A 165 -24.81 -7.60 11.44
CA THR A 165 -24.09 -6.53 10.72
C THR A 165 -22.68 -6.31 11.26
N LEU A 166 -22.50 -6.24 12.58
CA LEU A 166 -21.18 -6.13 13.19
C LEU A 166 -20.36 -7.41 13.04
N HIS A 167 -21.01 -8.58 12.97
CA HIS A 167 -20.34 -9.83 12.64
C HIS A 167 -19.80 -9.82 11.21
N ALA A 168 -20.53 -9.26 10.24
CA ALA A 168 -20.00 -9.08 8.88
C ALA A 168 -18.74 -8.18 8.87
N LEU A 169 -18.72 -7.14 9.70
CA LEU A 169 -17.53 -6.31 9.89
C LEU A 169 -16.39 -7.08 10.57
N TYR A 170 -16.70 -7.92 11.56
CA TYR A 170 -15.72 -8.78 12.23
C TYR A 170 -15.02 -9.71 11.23
N GLU A 171 -15.77 -10.41 10.37
CA GLU A 171 -15.21 -11.26 9.32
C GLU A 171 -14.40 -10.46 8.28
N ASN A 172 -14.81 -9.23 7.97
CA ASN A 172 -14.04 -8.32 7.12
C ASN A 172 -12.70 -7.92 7.76
N LEU A 173 -12.68 -7.62 9.06
CA LEU A 173 -11.46 -7.24 9.79
C LEU A 173 -10.49 -8.41 9.97
N LYS A 174 -10.97 -9.67 10.01
CA LYS A 174 -10.10 -10.86 9.99
C LYS A 174 -9.17 -10.91 8.78
N LEU A 175 -9.60 -10.33 7.66
CA LEU A 175 -8.82 -10.27 6.44
C LEU A 175 -7.79 -9.13 6.43
N ASN A 176 -7.61 -8.40 7.54
CA ASN A 176 -6.60 -7.36 7.64
C ASN A 176 -5.71 -7.59 8.88
N VAL A 177 -4.45 -7.97 8.64
CA VAL A 177 -3.48 -8.29 9.70
C VAL A 177 -3.21 -7.09 10.62
N LEU A 178 -3.31 -5.86 10.11
CA LEU A 178 -3.06 -4.65 10.90
C LEU A 178 -4.17 -4.35 11.92
N ARG A 179 -5.40 -4.86 11.71
CA ARG A 179 -6.58 -4.58 12.55
C ARG A 179 -6.84 -5.66 13.60
N LYS A 180 -5.83 -6.48 13.94
CA LYS A 180 -5.99 -7.58 14.92
C LYS A 180 -6.38 -7.10 16.33
N GLN A 181 -5.92 -5.91 16.74
CA GLN A 181 -6.29 -5.33 18.03
C GLN A 181 -7.78 -4.97 18.06
N ASP A 182 -8.23 -4.26 17.03
CA ASP A 182 -9.64 -3.88 16.83
C ASP A 182 -10.56 -5.11 16.78
N LEU A 183 -10.10 -6.19 16.16
CA LEU A 183 -10.82 -7.45 16.09
C LEU A 183 -11.11 -8.03 17.48
N GLY A 184 -10.15 -7.95 18.41
CA GLY A 184 -10.33 -8.40 19.80
C GLY A 184 -11.31 -7.54 20.59
N CYS A 185 -11.27 -6.22 20.38
CA CYS A 185 -12.25 -5.29 20.97
C CYS A 185 -13.67 -5.59 20.48
N LEU A 186 -13.84 -5.75 19.16
CA LEU A 186 -15.11 -6.06 18.54
C LEU A 186 -15.64 -7.45 18.96
N ALA A 187 -14.78 -8.46 19.05
CA ALA A 187 -15.15 -9.79 19.55
C ALA A 187 -15.74 -9.73 20.97
N SER A 188 -15.16 -8.93 21.86
CA SER A 188 -15.68 -8.75 23.23
C SER A 188 -17.08 -8.15 23.25
N LEU A 189 -17.33 -7.13 22.43
CA LEU A 189 -18.65 -6.54 22.28
C LEU A 189 -19.65 -7.54 21.69
N LEU A 190 -19.29 -8.22 20.60
CA LEU A 190 -20.16 -9.19 19.94
C LEU A 190 -20.48 -10.39 20.83
N CYS A 191 -19.54 -10.83 21.67
CA CYS A 191 -19.78 -11.88 22.65
C CYS A 191 -20.83 -11.46 23.69
N ARG A 192 -20.80 -10.21 24.16
CA ARG A 192 -21.83 -9.66 25.07
C ARG A 192 -23.19 -9.59 24.40
N VAL A 193 -23.26 -9.09 23.17
CA VAL A 193 -24.51 -9.00 22.39
C VAL A 193 -25.07 -10.41 22.13
N ALA A 194 -24.24 -11.36 21.69
CA ALA A 194 -24.66 -12.74 21.45
C ALA A 194 -25.13 -13.44 22.73
N SER A 195 -24.43 -13.23 23.85
CA SER A 195 -24.83 -13.75 25.16
C SER A 195 -26.18 -13.19 25.61
N SER A 196 -26.41 -11.89 25.41
CA SER A 196 -27.70 -11.25 25.71
C SER A 196 -28.83 -11.79 24.82
N LEU A 197 -28.56 -12.20 23.59
CA LEU A 197 -29.54 -12.80 22.68
C LEU A 197 -29.76 -14.30 22.89
N GLY A 198 -28.95 -14.96 23.72
CA GLY A 198 -28.97 -16.43 23.89
C GLY A 198 -28.33 -17.22 22.75
N GLU A 199 -27.61 -16.57 21.83
CA GLU A 199 -27.02 -17.18 20.63
C GLU A 199 -25.68 -17.87 20.97
N SER A 200 -25.74 -19.07 21.54
CA SER A 200 -24.56 -19.83 22.01
C SER A 200 -23.54 -20.16 20.92
N SER A 201 -23.97 -20.36 19.68
CA SER A 201 -23.10 -20.67 18.54
C SER A 201 -22.15 -19.51 18.20
N TYR A 202 -22.63 -18.27 18.30
CA TYR A 202 -21.82 -17.07 18.12
C TYR A 202 -20.82 -16.89 19.27
N VAL A 203 -21.25 -17.16 20.51
CA VAL A 203 -20.36 -17.11 21.68
C VAL A 203 -19.21 -18.13 21.54
N ASP A 204 -19.52 -19.39 21.20
CA ASP A 204 -18.50 -20.42 20.93
C ASP A 204 -17.52 -19.97 19.85
N TYR A 205 -18.05 -19.39 18.75
CA TYR A 205 -17.24 -18.90 17.64
C TYR A 205 -16.21 -17.86 18.07
N TYR A 206 -16.61 -16.83 18.81
CA TYR A 206 -15.68 -15.79 19.28
C TYR A 206 -14.70 -16.32 20.32
N CYS A 207 -15.12 -17.23 21.19
CA CYS A 207 -14.25 -17.87 22.18
C CYS A 207 -13.17 -18.74 21.53
N ARG A 208 -13.46 -19.39 20.40
CA ARG A 208 -12.47 -20.15 19.62
C ARG A 208 -11.41 -19.25 18.99
N ASP A 209 -11.81 -18.07 18.51
CA ASP A 209 -10.88 -17.09 17.95
C ASP A 209 -10.03 -16.38 19.02
N PHE A 210 -10.61 -16.12 20.20
CA PHE A 210 -9.98 -15.37 21.29
C PHE A 210 -10.17 -16.04 22.68
N PRO A 211 -9.50 -17.17 22.95
CA PRO A 211 -9.72 -17.96 24.17
C PRO A 211 -9.36 -17.20 25.46
N HIS A 212 -8.35 -16.33 25.44
CA HIS A 212 -7.87 -15.63 26.64
C HIS A 212 -8.66 -14.35 26.97
N ASN A 213 -9.41 -13.79 26.02
CA ASN A 213 -10.12 -12.52 26.21
C ASN A 213 -11.57 -12.69 26.68
N LEU A 214 -12.13 -13.90 26.59
CA LEU A 214 -13.57 -14.18 26.73
C LEU A 214 -13.87 -15.27 27.78
N VAL A 215 -12.93 -15.52 28.71
CA VAL A 215 -13.02 -16.61 29.71
C VAL A 215 -14.20 -16.43 30.70
N ASP A 216 -14.75 -15.23 30.86
CA ASP A 216 -15.81 -14.97 31.85
C ASP A 216 -17.23 -15.37 31.40
N PHE A 217 -17.43 -15.78 30.14
CA PHE A 217 -18.74 -16.16 29.60
C PHE A 217 -19.02 -17.66 29.79
N HIS A 218 -19.09 -18.12 31.04
CA HIS A 218 -19.35 -19.53 31.36
C HIS A 218 -20.64 -19.70 32.17
N SER A 219 -21.77 -19.70 31.46
CA SER A 219 -22.97 -20.50 31.78
C SER A 219 -24.10 -20.08 30.83
N LEU A 220 -24.19 -20.69 29.64
CA LEU A 220 -25.39 -20.56 28.81
C LEU A 220 -26.14 -21.88 28.81
N ALA A 221 -27.40 -21.84 29.25
CA ALA A 221 -28.31 -22.97 29.22
C ALA A 221 -28.55 -23.42 27.77
N SER A 222 -28.50 -24.73 27.56
CA SER A 222 -28.75 -25.35 26.26
C SER A 222 -30.23 -25.17 25.88
N ALA A 223 -30.54 -24.47 24.79
CA ALA A 223 -31.63 -24.86 23.88
C ALA A 223 -31.82 -23.97 22.63
N THR A 224 -32.26 -24.69 21.58
CA THR A 224 -33.03 -24.31 20.36
C THR A 224 -32.36 -23.52 19.22
N ALA A 225 -32.41 -24.17 18.04
CA ALA A 225 -31.97 -23.76 16.70
C ALA A 225 -30.55 -23.18 16.61
N LEU A 226 -29.55 -24.05 16.36
CA LEU A 226 -28.19 -23.61 16.05
C LEU A 226 -28.16 -22.85 14.71
N LYS A 227 -28.26 -21.52 14.75
CA LYS A 227 -27.83 -20.68 13.62
C LYS A 227 -26.31 -20.72 13.60
N THR A 228 -25.71 -21.32 12.57
CA THR A 228 -24.26 -21.30 12.40
C THR A 228 -23.81 -19.90 12.00
N PRO A 229 -22.85 -19.28 12.72
CA PRO A 229 -22.33 -17.98 12.32
C PRO A 229 -21.60 -18.10 10.97
N PRO A 230 -21.80 -17.12 10.07
CA PRO A 230 -21.02 -16.99 8.84
C PRO A 230 -19.51 -17.00 9.15
N CYS A 231 -18.71 -17.64 8.29
CA CYS A 231 -17.27 -17.71 8.51
C CYS A 231 -16.55 -17.71 7.18
N LEU A 232 -15.84 -16.63 6.88
CA LEU A 232 -15.15 -16.49 5.58
C LEU A 232 -14.03 -17.51 5.43
N PHE A 233 -13.31 -17.85 6.51
CA PHE A 233 -12.27 -18.87 6.45
C PHE A 233 -12.82 -20.27 6.15
N ARG A 234 -13.96 -20.63 6.75
CA ARG A 234 -14.67 -21.88 6.42
C ARG A 234 -15.13 -21.87 4.97
N TRP A 235 -15.64 -20.72 4.51
CA TRP A 235 -16.03 -20.56 3.11
C TRP A 235 -14.85 -20.73 2.16
N PHE A 236 -13.69 -20.12 2.43
CA PHE A 236 -12.49 -20.29 1.60
C PHE A 236 -12.00 -21.74 1.58
N GLU A 237 -11.98 -22.42 2.73
CA GLU A 237 -11.60 -23.83 2.81
C GLU A 237 -12.52 -24.72 1.97
N ASN A 238 -13.84 -24.57 2.14
CA ASN A 238 -14.83 -25.30 1.37
C ASN A 238 -14.72 -25.00 -0.14
N CYS A 239 -14.50 -23.73 -0.50
CA CYS A 239 -14.29 -23.31 -1.88
C CYS A 239 -13.05 -23.98 -2.48
N LEU A 240 -11.95 -24.10 -1.73
CA LEU A 240 -10.71 -24.73 -2.21
C LEU A 240 -10.86 -26.24 -2.36
N HIS A 241 -11.63 -26.90 -1.48
CA HIS A 241 -11.85 -28.35 -1.54
C HIS A 241 -12.89 -28.78 -2.58
N HIS A 242 -13.97 -28.01 -2.76
CA HIS A 242 -15.15 -28.43 -3.51
C HIS A 242 -15.53 -27.48 -4.65
N GLY A 243 -14.83 -26.36 -4.80
CA GLY A 243 -15.15 -25.31 -5.77
C GLY A 243 -16.27 -24.37 -5.28
N CYS A 244 -16.46 -23.27 -6.00
CA CYS A 244 -17.41 -22.22 -5.60
C CYS A 244 -18.89 -22.65 -5.68
N HIS A 245 -19.23 -23.63 -6.52
CA HIS A 245 -20.62 -24.06 -6.76
C HIS A 245 -21.24 -24.91 -5.64
N LEU A 246 -20.40 -25.57 -4.84
CA LEU A 246 -20.83 -26.44 -3.73
C LEU A 246 -20.68 -25.76 -2.36
N SER A 247 -20.22 -24.52 -2.35
CA SER A 247 -19.95 -23.78 -1.11
C SER A 247 -21.24 -23.20 -0.54
N ASN A 248 -21.39 -23.26 0.78
CA ASN A 248 -22.57 -22.72 1.44
C ASN A 248 -22.55 -21.19 1.36
N LEU A 249 -23.56 -20.60 0.71
CA LEU A 249 -23.74 -19.15 0.61
C LEU A 249 -24.02 -18.51 1.98
N ASP A 250 -24.50 -19.30 2.95
CA ASP A 250 -24.75 -18.83 4.32
C ASP A 250 -23.46 -18.47 5.08
N ASP A 251 -22.30 -18.96 4.63
CA ASP A 251 -21.01 -18.60 5.22
C ASP A 251 -20.52 -17.20 4.77
N ILE A 252 -21.14 -16.60 3.74
CA ILE A 252 -20.88 -15.22 3.32
C ILE A 252 -21.87 -14.28 4.01
N PRO A 253 -21.42 -13.33 4.84
CA PRO A 253 -22.31 -12.37 5.47
C PRO A 253 -23.13 -11.57 4.45
N ALA A 254 -24.45 -11.47 4.66
CA ALA A 254 -25.38 -10.82 3.74
C ALA A 254 -25.02 -9.35 3.41
N LEU A 255 -24.35 -8.65 4.33
CA LEU A 255 -23.88 -7.28 4.12
C LEU A 255 -22.85 -7.19 2.97
N MET A 256 -22.05 -8.24 2.76
CA MET A 256 -21.01 -8.30 1.72
C MET A 256 -21.61 -8.50 0.33
N CYS A 257 -22.81 -9.08 0.24
CA CYS A 257 -23.53 -9.27 -1.03
C CYS A 257 -24.23 -7.98 -1.51
N LYS A 258 -24.25 -6.90 -0.71
CA LYS A 258 -24.82 -5.61 -1.14
C LYS A 258 -23.85 -4.88 -2.08
N GLN A 259 -24.33 -4.51 -3.27
CA GLN A 259 -23.51 -3.88 -4.34
C GLN A 259 -22.78 -2.59 -3.94
N LYS A 260 -23.30 -1.81 -2.97
CA LYS A 260 -22.76 -0.50 -2.59
C LYS A 260 -22.21 -0.44 -1.16
N GLY A 261 -21.99 -1.58 -0.51
CA GLY A 261 -21.45 -1.59 0.85
C GLY A 261 -19.98 -1.13 0.87
N SER A 262 -19.69 -0.06 1.60
CA SER A 262 -18.32 0.45 1.78
C SER A 262 -17.66 -0.18 3.00
N ALA A 263 -18.43 -0.46 4.06
CA ALA A 263 -17.91 -0.94 5.34
C ALA A 263 -17.21 -2.31 5.25
N VAL A 264 -17.75 -3.21 4.42
CA VAL A 264 -17.24 -4.58 4.22
C VAL A 264 -16.63 -4.78 2.83
N SER A 265 -16.23 -3.69 2.18
CA SER A 265 -15.70 -3.72 0.82
C SER A 265 -14.41 -4.51 0.70
N TRP A 266 -13.57 -4.52 1.74
CA TRP A 266 -12.30 -5.24 1.74
C TRP A 266 -12.49 -6.75 1.59
N GLY A 267 -13.28 -7.35 2.49
CA GLY A 267 -13.58 -8.77 2.43
C GLY A 267 -14.43 -9.14 1.21
N ARG A 268 -15.33 -8.25 0.77
CA ARG A 268 -16.10 -8.45 -0.46
C ARG A 268 -15.18 -8.64 -1.66
N LYS A 269 -14.16 -7.78 -1.82
CA LYS A 269 -13.16 -7.87 -2.89
C LYS A 269 -12.43 -9.22 -2.84
N VAL A 270 -11.95 -9.62 -1.67
CA VAL A 270 -11.24 -10.90 -1.51
C VAL A 270 -12.13 -12.09 -1.86
N VAL A 271 -13.36 -12.12 -1.37
CA VAL A 271 -14.36 -13.16 -1.71
C VAL A 271 -14.61 -13.17 -3.21
N SER A 272 -14.73 -12.01 -3.86
CA SER A 272 -14.93 -11.93 -5.31
C SER A 272 -13.76 -12.52 -6.11
N PHE A 273 -12.52 -12.31 -5.67
CA PHE A 273 -11.34 -12.87 -6.33
C PHE A 273 -11.30 -14.39 -6.19
N TYR A 274 -11.59 -14.89 -4.98
CA TYR A 274 -11.68 -16.34 -4.74
C TYR A 274 -12.81 -17.00 -5.53
N SER A 275 -13.99 -16.37 -5.59
CA SER A 275 -15.11 -16.84 -6.41
C SER A 275 -14.69 -16.97 -7.87
N LEU A 276 -14.05 -15.94 -8.45
CA LEU A 276 -13.61 -15.98 -9.85
C LEU A 276 -12.54 -17.04 -10.10
N LEU A 277 -11.54 -17.16 -9.22
CA LEU A 277 -10.48 -18.17 -9.34
C LEU A 277 -11.03 -19.59 -9.36
N LEU A 278 -12.06 -19.84 -8.54
CA LEU A 278 -12.64 -21.15 -8.30
C LEU A 278 -13.90 -21.41 -9.15
N GLY A 279 -14.07 -20.65 -10.24
CA GLY A 279 -15.02 -20.96 -11.31
C GLY A 279 -16.40 -20.33 -11.21
N ALA A 280 -16.60 -19.31 -10.38
CA ALA A 280 -17.90 -18.62 -10.29
C ALA A 280 -18.29 -17.99 -11.63
N GLU A 281 -19.52 -18.26 -12.07
CA GLU A 281 -20.09 -17.65 -13.26
C GLU A 281 -20.44 -16.19 -13.03
N ARG A 282 -20.24 -15.37 -14.07
CA ARG A 282 -20.57 -13.94 -14.04
C ARG A 282 -21.95 -13.70 -14.61
N GLN A 283 -22.86 -13.19 -13.78
CA GLN A 283 -24.15 -12.66 -14.21
C GLN A 283 -24.08 -11.13 -14.19
N GLY A 284 -23.52 -10.57 -15.25
CA GLY A 284 -23.22 -9.12 -15.34
C GLY A 284 -22.13 -8.71 -14.35
N SER A 285 -22.49 -7.85 -13.39
CA SER A 285 -21.60 -7.36 -12.33
C SER A 285 -21.66 -8.18 -11.03
N ASN A 286 -22.53 -9.19 -10.96
CA ASN A 286 -22.64 -10.09 -9.82
C ASN A 286 -22.07 -11.47 -10.18
N LEU A 287 -21.51 -12.15 -9.18
CA LEU A 287 -21.03 -13.52 -9.30
C LEU A 287 -22.10 -14.50 -8.82
N SER A 288 -21.98 -15.78 -9.19
CA SER A 288 -22.83 -16.86 -8.66
C SER A 288 -22.78 -17.00 -7.13
N SER A 289 -21.73 -16.46 -6.48
CA SER A 289 -21.62 -16.34 -5.02
C SER A 289 -22.49 -15.23 -4.41
N GLY A 290 -23.21 -14.45 -5.22
CA GLY A 290 -24.03 -13.32 -4.78
C GLY A 290 -23.24 -12.03 -4.54
N VAL A 291 -21.92 -12.07 -4.72
CA VAL A 291 -21.03 -10.93 -4.48
C VAL A 291 -20.85 -10.08 -5.74
N TYR A 292 -20.78 -8.77 -5.56
CA TYR A 292 -20.49 -7.80 -6.61
C TYR A 292 -18.99 -7.76 -6.95
N CYS A 293 -18.67 -7.76 -8.25
CA CYS A 293 -17.31 -7.72 -8.75
C CYS A 293 -17.22 -6.93 -10.07
N GLU A 294 -16.40 -5.88 -10.09
CA GLU A 294 -16.00 -5.22 -11.33
C GLU A 294 -14.78 -5.92 -11.94
N VAL A 295 -14.69 -5.94 -13.28
CA VAL A 295 -13.57 -6.55 -14.01
C VAL A 295 -13.07 -5.58 -15.07
N ALA A 296 -11.75 -5.39 -15.12
CA ALA A 296 -11.13 -4.46 -16.05
C ALA A 296 -11.20 -4.99 -17.49
N ASN A 297 -11.04 -4.08 -18.45
CA ASN A 297 -10.98 -4.45 -19.86
C ASN A 297 -9.72 -5.29 -20.14
N GLY A 298 -9.90 -6.42 -20.82
CA GLY A 298 -8.82 -7.30 -21.25
C GLY A 298 -9.32 -8.70 -21.56
N SER A 299 -8.55 -9.45 -22.35
CA SER A 299 -8.80 -10.85 -22.64
C SER A 299 -8.36 -11.70 -21.46
N ALA A 300 -9.13 -12.75 -21.18
CA ALA A 300 -8.78 -13.76 -20.20
C ALA A 300 -9.12 -15.14 -20.74
N ARG A 301 -8.13 -16.01 -20.78
CA ARG A 301 -8.23 -17.41 -21.23
C ARG A 301 -8.54 -18.33 -20.08
N ASN A 302 -8.06 -17.98 -18.89
CA ASN A 302 -8.16 -18.78 -17.67
C ASN A 302 -8.85 -17.99 -16.54
N THR A 303 -9.26 -18.69 -15.48
CA THR A 303 -9.87 -18.07 -14.30
C THR A 303 -8.87 -17.20 -13.52
N GLU A 304 -7.57 -17.53 -13.56
CA GLU A 304 -6.51 -16.74 -12.94
C GLU A 304 -6.35 -15.38 -13.60
N GLU A 305 -6.39 -15.35 -14.94
CA GLU A 305 -6.33 -14.11 -15.72
C GLU A 305 -7.56 -13.22 -15.46
N LEU A 306 -8.75 -13.82 -15.33
CA LEU A 306 -9.96 -13.09 -14.93
C LEU A 306 -9.83 -12.48 -13.53
N ALA A 307 -9.24 -13.22 -12.58
CA ALA A 307 -9.03 -12.72 -11.23
C ALA A 307 -8.04 -11.55 -11.19
N VAL A 308 -6.98 -11.57 -12.02
CA VAL A 308 -6.06 -10.42 -12.18
C VAL A 308 -6.83 -9.17 -12.65
N LEU A 309 -7.67 -9.31 -13.68
CA LEU A 309 -8.47 -8.19 -14.19
C LEU A 309 -9.48 -7.65 -13.16
N ALA A 310 -10.05 -8.53 -12.33
CA ALA A 310 -10.91 -8.15 -11.22
C ALA A 310 -10.13 -7.38 -10.14
N MET A 311 -8.95 -7.86 -9.75
CA MET A 311 -8.07 -7.16 -8.80
C MET A 311 -7.72 -5.76 -9.31
N VAL A 312 -7.45 -5.60 -10.61
CA VAL A 312 -7.15 -4.30 -11.21
C VAL A 312 -8.35 -3.36 -11.19
N ALA A 313 -9.55 -3.83 -11.55
CA ALA A 313 -10.76 -3.01 -11.50
C ALA A 313 -11.07 -2.52 -10.08
N GLU A 314 -10.95 -3.40 -9.09
CA GLU A 314 -11.18 -3.09 -7.68
C GLU A 314 -10.01 -2.31 -7.02
N LYS A 315 -8.99 -1.92 -7.80
CA LYS A 315 -7.77 -1.22 -7.36
C LYS A 315 -7.04 -1.96 -6.23
N PHE A 316 -7.00 -3.28 -6.33
CA PHE A 316 -6.36 -4.18 -5.37
C PHE A 316 -4.96 -4.58 -5.88
N GLY A 317 -3.93 -3.96 -5.31
CA GLY A 317 -2.53 -4.15 -5.71
C GLY A 317 -1.74 -5.13 -4.84
N ARG A 318 -0.43 -5.21 -5.09
CA ARG A 318 0.51 -6.02 -4.28
C ARG A 318 0.55 -5.60 -2.81
N GLN A 319 0.56 -4.29 -2.54
CA GLN A 319 0.55 -3.75 -1.18
C GLN A 319 -0.70 -4.19 -0.41
N GLN A 320 -1.85 -4.28 -1.08
CA GLN A 320 -3.08 -4.78 -0.48
C GLN A 320 -3.01 -6.28 -0.20
N LEU A 321 -2.39 -7.08 -1.08
CA LEU A 321 -2.16 -8.51 -0.83
C LEU A 321 -1.27 -8.76 0.40
N ASP A 322 -0.36 -7.86 0.72
CA ASP A 322 0.50 -7.95 1.91
C ASP A 322 -0.26 -7.76 3.24
N LEU A 323 -1.42 -7.09 3.20
CA LEU A 323 -2.28 -6.89 4.38
C LEU A 323 -3.15 -8.11 4.70
N LEU A 324 -3.32 -9.02 3.74
CA LEU A 324 -4.13 -10.23 3.92
C LEU A 324 -3.39 -11.27 4.78
N PRO A 325 -4.11 -12.10 5.56
CA PRO A 325 -3.53 -13.28 6.18
C PRO A 325 -2.82 -14.16 5.15
N ILE A 326 -1.65 -14.69 5.50
CA ILE A 326 -0.79 -15.38 4.55
C ILE A 326 -1.49 -16.55 3.83
N GLY A 327 -2.34 -17.32 4.53
CA GLY A 327 -3.08 -18.42 3.93
C GLY A 327 -4.07 -17.97 2.85
N VAL A 328 -4.66 -16.78 3.00
CA VAL A 328 -5.56 -16.18 2.00
C VAL A 328 -4.77 -15.52 0.87
N SER A 329 -3.68 -14.83 1.21
CA SER A 329 -2.85 -14.15 0.23
C SER A 329 -2.10 -15.12 -0.71
N LEU A 330 -1.73 -16.30 -0.21
CA LEU A 330 -0.94 -17.29 -0.94
C LEU A 330 -1.63 -17.75 -2.24
N VAL A 331 -2.93 -18.06 -2.18
CA VAL A 331 -3.69 -18.54 -3.34
C VAL A 331 -3.77 -17.45 -4.42
N LEU A 332 -4.03 -16.20 -4.02
CA LEU A 332 -4.08 -15.07 -4.92
C LEU A 332 -2.71 -14.80 -5.55
N ARG A 333 -1.62 -14.84 -4.77
CA ARG A 333 -0.26 -14.67 -5.29
C ARG A 333 0.15 -15.79 -6.24
N HIS A 334 -0.27 -17.02 -5.98
CA HIS A 334 -0.02 -18.14 -6.89
C HIS A 334 -0.73 -17.93 -8.24
N ALA A 335 -1.96 -17.42 -8.24
CA ALA A 335 -2.66 -17.05 -9.46
C ALA A 335 -1.92 -15.94 -10.24
N LEU A 336 -1.39 -14.93 -9.54
CA LEU A 336 -0.56 -13.89 -10.16
C LEU A 336 0.73 -14.45 -10.78
N ASP A 337 1.40 -15.37 -10.07
CA ASP A 337 2.65 -15.97 -10.54
C ASP A 337 2.44 -16.84 -11.78
N LYS A 338 1.34 -17.62 -11.81
CA LYS A 338 0.94 -18.36 -13.02
C LYS A 338 0.67 -17.44 -14.20
N CYS A 339 0.03 -16.29 -13.97
CA CYS A 339 -0.20 -15.29 -15.02
C CYS A 339 1.09 -14.57 -15.48
N ARG A 340 2.18 -14.63 -14.69
CA ARG A 340 3.45 -13.96 -14.99
C ARG A 340 4.20 -14.60 -16.14
N GLU A 341 4.03 -15.91 -16.35
CA GLU A 341 4.72 -16.64 -17.41
C GLU A 341 4.29 -16.18 -18.81
N SER A 342 2.99 -15.91 -19.01
CA SER A 342 2.45 -15.53 -20.32
C SER A 342 1.20 -14.62 -20.22
N PRO A 343 1.35 -13.37 -19.77
CA PRO A 343 0.23 -12.44 -19.71
C PRO A 343 -0.25 -12.05 -21.13
N PRO A 344 -1.57 -11.93 -21.37
CA PRO A 344 -2.14 -11.39 -22.62
C PRO A 344 -1.63 -9.98 -22.96
N ASP A 345 -1.60 -9.66 -24.26
CA ASP A 345 -1.07 -8.39 -24.79
C ASP A 345 -2.05 -7.20 -24.69
N ASP A 346 -3.33 -7.46 -24.45
CA ASP A 346 -4.41 -6.46 -24.41
C ASP A 346 -4.72 -5.96 -23.00
N TRP A 347 -3.87 -6.31 -22.03
CA TRP A 347 -4.03 -5.92 -20.64
C TRP A 347 -3.72 -4.44 -20.37
N PRO A 348 -4.39 -3.83 -19.39
CA PRO A 348 -4.11 -2.47 -18.98
C PRO A 348 -2.78 -2.41 -18.21
N ALA A 349 -2.07 -1.28 -18.27
CA ALA A 349 -0.76 -1.12 -17.61
C ALA A 349 -0.74 -1.54 -16.12
N PRO A 350 -1.77 -1.25 -15.28
CA PRO A 350 -1.81 -1.71 -13.90
C PRO A 350 -1.83 -3.24 -13.73
N ALA A 351 -2.35 -3.99 -14.71
CA ALA A 351 -2.36 -5.47 -14.66
C ALA A 351 -0.95 -6.04 -14.79
N TYR A 352 -0.14 -5.50 -15.70
CA TYR A 352 1.27 -5.91 -15.85
C TYR A 352 2.10 -5.57 -14.60
N VAL A 353 1.85 -4.41 -13.98
CA VAL A 353 2.49 -4.03 -12.71
C VAL A 353 2.06 -4.98 -11.59
N LEU A 354 0.77 -5.33 -11.50
CA LEU A 354 0.27 -6.28 -10.51
C LEU A 354 0.93 -7.65 -10.64
N VAL A 355 1.11 -8.14 -11.86
CA VAL A 355 1.77 -9.44 -12.15
C VAL A 355 3.30 -9.38 -12.01
N GLY A 356 3.91 -8.19 -11.97
CA GLY A 356 5.36 -8.01 -11.79
C GLY A 356 6.13 -8.13 -13.10
N ARG A 357 5.52 -7.61 -14.16
CA ARG A 357 6.08 -7.42 -15.51
C ARG A 357 6.04 -5.93 -15.85
N GLU A 358 6.73 -5.11 -15.06
CA GLU A 358 6.78 -3.66 -15.27
C GLU A 358 7.38 -3.29 -16.63
N ASP A 359 8.22 -4.14 -17.20
CA ASP A 359 8.75 -4.01 -18.55
C ASP A 359 7.64 -3.91 -19.60
N LEU A 360 6.62 -4.76 -19.53
CA LEU A 360 5.47 -4.70 -20.45
C LEU A 360 4.59 -3.47 -20.21
N ALA A 361 4.44 -3.05 -18.94
CA ALA A 361 3.72 -1.82 -18.60
C ALA A 361 4.41 -0.58 -19.22
N THR A 362 5.74 -0.53 -19.16
CA THR A 362 6.52 0.58 -19.75
C THR A 362 6.44 0.61 -21.27
N ALA A 363 6.33 -0.53 -21.95
CA ALA A 363 6.13 -0.57 -23.40
C ALA A 363 4.79 0.07 -23.81
N LYS A 364 3.71 -0.21 -23.06
CA LYS A 364 2.38 0.38 -23.30
C LYS A 364 2.34 1.89 -23.01
N MET A 365 2.98 2.34 -21.93
CA MET A 365 3.07 3.77 -21.61
C MET A 365 4.07 4.53 -22.49
N GLY A 366 5.14 3.85 -22.93
CA GLY A 366 6.20 4.40 -23.75
C GLY A 366 5.74 4.80 -25.16
N SER A 367 4.69 4.15 -25.68
CA SER A 367 4.07 4.58 -26.94
C SER A 367 3.41 5.97 -26.85
N ALA A 368 2.99 6.40 -25.65
CA ALA A 368 2.46 7.76 -25.43
C ALA A 368 3.55 8.80 -25.14
N ARG A 369 4.74 8.38 -24.70
CA ARG A 369 5.87 9.27 -24.36
C ARG A 369 6.76 9.66 -25.54
N LYS A 370 6.56 9.09 -26.74
CA LYS A 370 7.32 9.48 -27.93
C LYS A 370 7.10 10.93 -28.38
N GLU A 371 6.08 11.62 -27.87
CA GLU A 371 5.80 13.01 -28.25
C GLU A 371 6.20 14.05 -27.19
N THR A 372 6.44 13.64 -25.93
CA THR A 372 6.78 14.59 -24.86
C THR A 372 7.66 13.94 -23.78
N GLY A 373 8.95 14.26 -23.77
CA GLY A 373 9.79 13.91 -22.62
C GLY A 373 11.27 13.86 -22.93
N PHE A 374 11.90 15.03 -22.87
CA PHE A 374 13.31 15.23 -22.54
C PHE A 374 13.74 14.25 -21.43
N GLY A 375 14.41 13.17 -21.83
CA GLY A 375 15.21 12.38 -20.91
C GLY A 375 16.50 13.16 -20.70
N ASN A 376 16.69 13.66 -19.47
CA ASN A 376 17.98 14.17 -19.00
C ASN A 376 19.04 13.08 -19.24
N ASN A 377 19.76 13.19 -20.35
CA ASN A 377 21.02 12.50 -20.60
C ASN A 377 22.19 13.25 -19.93
N ASP A 378 21.88 14.22 -19.07
CA ASP A 378 22.84 14.93 -18.26
C ASP A 378 23.37 13.94 -17.22
N ASN A 379 24.65 13.58 -17.36
CA ASN A 379 25.51 12.84 -16.41
C ASN A 379 25.76 11.35 -16.68
N LEU A 380 25.62 10.87 -17.93
CA LEU A 380 26.24 9.59 -18.30
C LEU A 380 27.30 9.70 -19.41
N THR A 381 28.06 10.80 -19.40
CA THR A 381 29.47 10.75 -19.82
C THR A 381 30.22 9.94 -18.76
N SER A 382 30.03 8.61 -18.75
CA SER A 382 30.86 7.75 -17.94
C SER A 382 32.30 7.93 -18.41
N ILE A 383 33.17 8.21 -17.44
CA ILE A 383 34.61 8.38 -17.56
C ILE A 383 35.13 7.31 -18.53
N SER A 384 35.31 7.70 -19.80
CA SER A 384 36.08 6.89 -20.71
C SER A 384 37.50 6.94 -20.17
N VAL A 385 38.10 5.77 -19.95
CA VAL A 385 39.52 5.68 -19.55
C VAL A 385 40.30 6.58 -20.51
N PRO A 386 41.09 7.55 -20.03
CA PRO A 386 41.81 8.46 -20.91
C PRO A 386 42.66 7.62 -21.84
N TYR A 387 42.31 7.64 -23.12
CA TYR A 387 43.09 6.98 -24.14
C TYR A 387 44.41 7.75 -24.27
N MET A 388 45.46 7.24 -23.65
CA MET A 388 46.80 7.82 -23.72
C MET A 388 47.37 7.58 -25.11
N LEU A 389 47.34 8.64 -25.93
CA LEU A 389 48.12 8.73 -27.16
C LEU A 389 49.61 8.58 -26.81
N HIS A 390 50.25 7.50 -27.25
CA HIS A 390 51.68 7.24 -27.05
C HIS A 390 52.60 8.11 -27.93
N LEU A 391 52.07 9.17 -28.54
CA LEU A 391 52.83 10.05 -29.43
C LEU A 391 52.59 11.50 -29.01
N GLN A 392 53.40 11.97 -28.06
CA GLN A 392 53.63 13.40 -27.88
C GLN A 392 54.35 13.92 -29.12
N PRO A 393 53.93 15.07 -29.70
CA PRO A 393 54.79 15.79 -30.62
C PRO A 393 56.03 16.20 -29.84
N VAL A 394 57.21 15.76 -30.28
CA VAL A 394 58.47 16.27 -29.74
C VAL A 394 58.53 17.75 -30.11
N THR A 395 58.26 18.60 -29.12
CA THR A 395 58.59 20.02 -29.21
C THR A 395 60.10 20.10 -29.07
N VAL A 396 60.77 20.52 -30.14
CA VAL A 396 62.22 20.73 -30.12
C VAL A 396 62.48 21.89 -29.15
N PRO A 397 63.24 21.68 -28.05
CA PRO A 397 63.57 22.78 -27.16
C PRO A 397 64.56 23.68 -27.91
N THR A 398 64.16 24.90 -28.21
CA THR A 398 65.12 25.93 -28.59
C THR A 398 65.89 26.29 -27.33
N ALA A 399 67.18 25.96 -27.35
CA ALA A 399 68.07 26.10 -26.22
C ALA A 399 68.18 27.55 -25.72
N SER A 400 67.89 27.75 -24.44
CA SER A 400 68.61 28.71 -23.59
C SER A 400 68.68 28.15 -22.17
N ASP A 401 69.90 27.83 -21.76
CA ASP A 401 70.31 27.25 -20.47
C ASP A 401 69.92 28.11 -19.26
N VAL A 402 69.34 27.49 -18.21
CA VAL A 402 69.55 27.83 -16.78
C VAL A 402 69.40 26.54 -15.95
N PRO A 403 70.27 26.24 -14.95
CA PRO A 403 70.33 24.93 -14.31
C PRO A 403 69.32 24.73 -13.18
N THR A 404 69.08 23.44 -12.96
CA THR A 404 68.38 22.72 -11.89
C THR A 404 68.40 23.38 -10.50
N SER A 405 67.23 23.57 -9.88
CA SER A 405 66.87 22.97 -8.59
C SER A 405 65.44 23.35 -8.17
N GLU A 406 64.80 22.39 -7.50
CA GLU A 406 63.81 22.60 -6.43
C GLU A 406 62.30 22.80 -6.73
N VAL A 407 61.55 21.85 -6.17
CA VAL A 407 60.23 21.99 -5.53
C VAL A 407 59.00 21.75 -6.42
N LEU A 408 58.39 20.58 -6.16
CA LEU A 408 56.95 20.35 -5.95
C LEU A 408 56.02 21.39 -6.58
N ASN A 409 55.34 21.01 -7.67
CA ASN A 409 53.93 21.33 -7.93
C ASN A 409 53.45 20.52 -9.14
N SER A 410 52.72 19.45 -8.87
CA SER A 410 52.10 18.53 -9.82
C SER A 410 50.78 19.08 -10.38
N GLU A 411 50.74 20.32 -10.86
CA GLU A 411 49.48 20.94 -11.33
C GLU A 411 49.53 21.72 -12.65
N ASP A 412 50.67 21.83 -13.35
CA ASP A 412 50.75 22.74 -14.52
C ASP A 412 51.11 22.12 -15.89
N THR A 413 51.22 20.79 -16.01
CA THR A 413 51.44 20.15 -17.33
C THR A 413 50.18 19.75 -18.08
N ASP A 414 49.00 19.85 -17.46
CA ASP A 414 47.71 19.43 -18.06
C ASP A 414 46.87 20.62 -18.60
N ALA A 415 47.34 21.86 -18.44
CA ALA A 415 46.58 23.07 -18.81
C ALA A 415 46.73 23.49 -20.29
N VAL A 416 47.68 22.93 -21.05
CA VAL A 416 47.94 23.33 -22.45
C VAL A 416 47.11 22.54 -23.47
N TYR A 417 46.53 21.41 -23.06
CA TYR A 417 45.56 20.64 -23.86
C TYR A 417 44.14 20.89 -23.35
N ARG A 418 43.59 22.11 -23.54
CA ARG A 418 42.14 22.19 -23.69
C ARG A 418 41.78 21.17 -24.77
N SER A 419 40.98 20.16 -24.42
CA SER A 419 40.56 19.14 -25.38
C SER A 419 39.79 19.85 -26.48
N VAL A 420 40.46 20.20 -27.58
CA VAL A 420 39.81 20.76 -28.77
C VAL A 420 38.65 19.82 -29.10
N GLU A 421 37.43 20.36 -29.03
CA GLU A 421 36.22 19.60 -29.29
C GLU A 421 36.28 19.09 -30.72
N ASP A 422 36.40 17.78 -30.86
CA ASP A 422 36.42 17.09 -32.14
C ASP A 422 35.03 16.63 -32.56
N GLY A 423 33.99 17.04 -31.82
CA GLY A 423 32.57 16.77 -32.02
C GLY A 423 32.25 15.29 -32.24
N MET A 424 32.93 14.42 -31.50
CA MET A 424 32.75 12.96 -31.46
C MET A 424 32.68 12.44 -30.01
N GLU A 425 32.66 13.34 -29.03
CA GLU A 425 32.62 13.05 -27.59
C GLU A 425 31.37 12.29 -27.16
N HIS A 426 30.22 12.60 -27.74
CA HIS A 426 28.92 12.01 -27.43
C HIS A 426 28.79 10.53 -27.83
N ILE A 427 29.68 10.01 -28.67
CA ILE A 427 29.66 8.61 -29.12
C ILE A 427 29.93 7.63 -27.97
N PHE A 428 30.64 8.06 -26.93
CA PHE A 428 30.95 7.22 -25.78
C PHE A 428 29.79 7.19 -24.77
N THR A 429 28.60 6.78 -25.23
CA THR A 429 27.44 6.50 -24.38
C THR A 429 27.57 5.11 -23.73
N SER A 430 26.82 4.86 -22.65
CA SER A 430 26.71 3.53 -22.05
C SER A 430 26.30 2.44 -23.05
N THR A 431 25.51 2.74 -24.08
CA THR A 431 25.14 1.78 -25.13
C THR A 431 26.34 1.34 -25.99
N THR A 432 27.27 2.25 -26.31
CA THR A 432 28.47 1.88 -27.09
C THR A 432 29.46 1.12 -26.23
N GLN A 433 29.53 1.40 -24.93
CA GLN A 433 30.29 0.61 -23.95
C GLN A 433 29.72 -0.81 -23.78
N LEU A 434 28.41 -1.02 -23.88
CA LEU A 434 27.83 -2.37 -23.87
C LEU A 434 28.25 -3.19 -25.10
N ARG A 435 28.47 -2.56 -26.25
CA ARG A 435 28.88 -3.24 -27.50
C ARG A 435 30.39 -3.41 -27.62
N TYR A 436 31.16 -2.39 -27.26
CA TYR A 436 32.60 -2.29 -27.50
C TYR A 436 33.41 -1.88 -26.25
N GLY A 437 32.88 -2.03 -25.03
CA GLY A 437 33.50 -1.47 -23.83
C GLY A 437 34.85 -2.08 -23.42
N ARG A 438 35.19 -3.27 -23.91
CA ARG A 438 36.52 -3.88 -23.73
C ARG A 438 37.49 -3.56 -24.87
N ASP A 439 37.01 -2.83 -25.87
CA ASP A 439 37.69 -2.64 -27.13
C ASP A 439 37.98 -1.16 -27.38
N LEU A 440 39.19 -0.85 -27.80
CA LEU A 440 39.61 0.52 -28.09
C LEU A 440 39.34 0.92 -29.54
N ARG A 441 38.67 0.09 -30.34
CA ARG A 441 38.29 0.38 -31.74
C ARG A 441 37.62 1.74 -31.90
N LEU A 442 36.71 2.12 -31.01
CA LEU A 442 36.05 3.44 -31.10
C LEU A 442 37.00 4.59 -30.79
N ASN A 443 37.95 4.39 -29.88
CA ASN A 443 39.01 5.37 -29.59
C ASN A 443 39.96 5.52 -30.79
N GLU A 444 40.34 4.42 -31.43
CA GLU A 444 41.16 4.44 -32.65
C GLU A 444 40.42 5.11 -33.81
N VAL A 445 39.14 4.82 -34.02
CA VAL A 445 38.34 5.44 -35.08
C VAL A 445 38.21 6.95 -34.85
N ARG A 446 37.93 7.39 -33.61
CA ARG A 446 37.92 8.82 -33.25
C ARG A 446 39.29 9.46 -33.51
N ARG A 447 40.39 8.79 -33.14
CA ARG A 447 41.75 9.26 -33.40
C ARG A 447 42.04 9.40 -34.91
N LEU A 448 41.64 8.41 -35.70
CA LEU A 448 41.87 8.39 -37.15
C LEU A 448 41.02 9.42 -37.91
N LEU A 449 39.79 9.68 -37.44
CA LEU A 449 38.85 10.62 -38.06
C LEU A 449 38.93 12.04 -37.49
N CYS A 450 39.85 12.31 -36.57
CA CYS A 450 40.05 13.63 -35.99
C CYS A 450 40.63 14.60 -37.03
N SER A 451 39.84 15.61 -37.43
CA SER A 451 40.27 16.70 -38.31
C SER A 451 40.50 18.03 -37.57
N ALA A 452 40.19 18.10 -36.28
CA ALA A 452 40.30 19.31 -35.46
C ALA A 452 41.70 19.54 -34.87
N ARG A 453 42.59 18.53 -34.93
CA ARG A 453 43.96 18.59 -34.40
C ARG A 453 44.98 18.64 -35.55
N PRO A 454 46.05 19.45 -35.42
CA PRO A 454 47.09 19.52 -36.45
C PRO A 454 47.88 18.21 -36.56
N VAL A 455 48.33 17.89 -37.78
CA VAL A 455 49.16 16.70 -38.06
C VAL A 455 50.63 17.05 -37.80
N ALA A 456 51.32 16.24 -37.01
CA ALA A 456 52.76 16.41 -36.77
C ALA A 456 53.59 15.94 -37.98
N ILE A 457 54.52 16.78 -38.44
CA ILE A 457 55.50 16.46 -39.48
C ILE A 457 56.85 16.25 -38.78
N GLN A 458 57.49 15.11 -39.01
CA GLN A 458 58.82 14.85 -38.47
C GLN A 458 59.86 15.58 -39.32
N THR A 459 60.67 16.41 -38.69
CA THR A 459 61.78 17.14 -39.33
C THR A 459 63.11 16.56 -38.90
N SER A 460 64.13 16.68 -39.76
CA SER A 460 65.51 16.34 -39.43
C SER A 460 66.03 17.27 -38.33
N THR A 461 66.98 16.79 -37.53
CA THR A 461 67.56 17.55 -36.39
C THR A 461 68.30 18.84 -36.81
N ASN A 462 68.71 18.94 -38.08
CA ASN A 462 69.35 20.14 -38.66
C ASN A 462 68.65 20.51 -39.98
N PRO A 463 67.60 21.36 -39.94
CA PRO A 463 66.85 21.72 -41.15
C PRO A 463 67.67 22.62 -42.06
N THR A 464 67.79 22.21 -43.33
CA THR A 464 68.37 22.97 -44.44
C THR A 464 67.28 23.69 -45.23
N ALA A 465 67.63 24.66 -46.08
CA ALA A 465 66.65 25.38 -46.91
C ALA A 465 65.86 24.44 -47.85
N SER A 466 66.46 23.35 -48.32
CA SER A 466 65.77 22.31 -49.09
C SER A 466 64.74 21.52 -48.29
N ASP A 467 64.87 21.47 -46.96
CA ASP A 467 63.91 20.77 -46.09
C ASP A 467 62.59 21.55 -45.94
N GLN A 468 62.61 22.87 -46.17
CA GLN A 468 61.40 23.71 -46.14
C GLN A 468 60.43 23.37 -47.28
N ASP A 469 60.94 23.23 -48.50
CA ASP A 469 60.12 22.84 -49.66
C ASP A 469 59.55 21.41 -49.49
N LEU A 470 60.35 20.50 -48.92
CA LEU A 470 59.93 19.15 -48.59
C LEU A 470 58.82 19.13 -47.53
N GLN A 471 58.94 19.96 -46.48
CA GLN A 471 57.92 20.12 -45.44
C GLN A 471 56.60 20.66 -46.04
N GLN A 472 56.67 21.65 -46.93
CA GLN A 472 55.49 22.21 -47.58
C GLN A 472 54.80 21.19 -48.50
N GLN A 473 55.57 20.38 -49.23
CA GLN A 473 55.04 19.29 -50.05
C GLN A 473 54.38 18.19 -49.19
N GLN A 474 55.00 17.81 -48.06
CA GLN A 474 54.41 16.85 -47.12
C GLN A 474 53.13 17.37 -46.49
N LEU A 475 53.11 18.65 -46.08
CA LEU A 475 51.92 19.31 -45.55
C LEU A 475 50.78 19.31 -46.58
N TRP A 476 51.07 19.59 -47.85
CA TRP A 476 50.08 19.55 -48.93
C TRP A 476 49.44 18.16 -49.08
N ASN A 477 50.25 17.10 -49.03
CA ASN A 477 49.75 15.73 -49.10
C ASN A 477 48.89 15.37 -47.86
N PHE A 478 49.27 15.82 -46.66
CA PHE A 478 48.46 15.61 -45.47
C PHE A 478 47.15 16.42 -45.51
N ALA A 479 47.16 17.63 -46.07
CA ALA A 479 45.96 18.45 -46.23
C ALA A 479 44.91 17.74 -47.09
N GLN A 480 45.32 17.11 -48.19
CA GLN A 480 44.42 16.30 -49.02
C GLN A 480 43.73 15.19 -48.19
N ARG A 481 44.49 14.45 -47.37
CA ARG A 481 43.92 13.46 -46.45
C ARG A 481 42.96 14.09 -45.45
N THR A 482 43.34 15.19 -44.80
CA THR A 482 42.53 15.88 -43.78
C THR A 482 41.18 16.35 -44.34
N THR A 483 41.14 16.82 -45.60
CA THR A 483 39.87 17.22 -46.25
C THR A 483 38.90 16.06 -46.51
N ALA A 484 39.38 14.81 -46.54
CA ALA A 484 38.54 13.62 -46.71
C ALA A 484 37.99 13.04 -45.40
N LEU A 485 38.63 13.32 -44.25
CA LEU A 485 38.21 12.79 -42.94
C LEU A 485 36.78 13.17 -42.51
N PRO A 486 36.26 14.39 -42.76
CA PRO A 486 34.91 14.78 -42.36
C PRO A 486 33.79 13.87 -42.89
N PHE A 487 33.96 13.25 -44.07
CA PHE A 487 32.97 12.30 -44.60
C PHE A 487 32.84 11.06 -43.72
N GLY A 488 33.98 10.48 -43.32
CA GLY A 488 33.99 9.33 -42.39
C GLY A 488 33.51 9.72 -41.00
N ARG A 489 33.88 10.92 -40.52
CA ARG A 489 33.40 11.46 -39.24
C ARG A 489 31.89 11.63 -39.22
N GLY A 490 31.29 12.18 -40.27
CA GLY A 490 29.84 12.33 -40.39
C GLY A 490 29.09 11.00 -40.39
N ALA A 491 29.65 9.98 -41.06
CA ALA A 491 29.11 8.62 -41.00
C ALA A 491 29.24 7.99 -39.60
N PHE A 492 30.34 8.28 -38.90
CA PHE A 492 30.62 7.79 -37.55
C PHE A 492 29.70 8.40 -36.47
N THR A 493 29.36 9.70 -36.61
CA THR A 493 28.49 10.44 -35.68
C THR A 493 27.03 10.54 -36.17
N LEU A 494 26.60 9.69 -37.10
CA LEU A 494 25.29 9.84 -37.72
C LEU A 494 24.16 9.52 -36.73
N ALA A 495 23.20 10.44 -36.59
CA ALA A 495 22.01 10.29 -35.74
C ALA A 495 22.31 9.99 -34.26
N THR A 496 23.48 10.43 -33.76
CA THR A 496 23.90 10.22 -32.36
C THR A 496 23.68 11.43 -31.46
N THR A 497 23.33 12.61 -32.00
CA THR A 497 23.10 13.84 -31.22
C THR A 497 21.66 14.29 -31.38
N TYR A 498 21.04 14.70 -30.27
CA TYR A 498 19.81 15.48 -30.27
C TYR A 498 20.19 16.94 -30.03
N THR A 499 19.84 17.82 -30.97
CA THR A 499 20.11 19.26 -30.83
C THR A 499 19.15 19.87 -29.83
N LEU A 500 19.67 20.63 -28.88
CA LEU A 500 18.84 21.48 -28.03
C LEU A 500 18.22 22.59 -28.90
N LEU A 501 16.94 22.91 -28.70
CA LEU A 501 16.26 23.96 -29.47
C LEU A 501 16.84 25.37 -29.26
N THR A 502 17.69 25.54 -28.25
CA THR A 502 18.28 26.82 -27.83
C THR A 502 19.70 27.05 -28.34
N GLU A 503 20.29 26.05 -29.00
CA GLU A 503 21.62 26.09 -29.63
C GLU A 503 21.48 25.97 -31.14
#